data_AF-A0A5E3WPJ0-F1
#
_entry.id   AF-A0A5E3WPJ0-F1
#
_cell.length_a   1.000
_cell.length_b   1.000
_cell.length_c   1.000
_cell.angle_alpha   90.00
_cell.angle_beta   90.00
_cell.angle_gamma   90.00
#
_symmetry.space_group_name_H-M   'P 1'
#
loop_
_entity.id
_entity.type
_entity.pdbx_description
1 polymer ?
#
loop_
_entity_poly.entity_id
_entity_poly.type
_entity_poly.pdbx_seq_one_letter_code
_entity_poly.pdbx_strand_id
1 'polypeptide(L)'
;MLGNLNSSVFRNFGSQHQESYSTRNWNSNQHAYLQALREGPTAALDRFRTLFFRRETGPLSGNEEIVKLSYPLCKYYEEFPVENDELWRASADTEFIVFIIDVITGPDFLDHHPQFSSNMCGPLMELFKTWLIDVQSRREPRIMSSDLHGTIWGSIESIWTSMWDRRSSLAQRCDSDAAWRRVAIAFDLIARATEDLRRAAHPGVRSSPDVVRAVYYSWIWSHGAPSLTEADIAIQPSFHDAPTLLYDYYISLSLDGDVPKPDLSESHTFMQELQDALDPKTFVRAALNVLAYSSKFGDTSLISFLRILSLQMHIIGLHCYAAAPLLSAIDTALARQNTIGSGNDVLQSMTAYGAAFEHIRNMISGLVLGDISVAAFPGDRFWNILVGGLPSAYSADSWLRHEQGFCQCGDHAILTEGLAEFLDSLSGLTDTLISDVEGERLPQSAIDEVRDAGVSPRTQANGIWYDVLLSLRRTARHNPTWTTYTTLLDLWGKLGKALGIDEASQRDIEAAHRARQCWWPSCPAHLRPSEKPLLVCKGCKEARYCSAACQRSDWKQGGHRAECRRVK
;
A
#
# COMPACT_ATOMS: atom_id res chain seq x y z
N MET A 1 12.10 11.13 7.87
CA MET A 1 11.39 9.89 7.55
C MET A 1 12.28 8.65 7.39
N LEU A 2 13.60 8.76 7.11
CA LEU A 2 14.47 7.59 6.86
C LEU A 2 14.94 6.80 8.10
N GLY A 3 14.76 7.34 9.32
CA GLY A 3 15.10 6.65 10.57
C GLY A 3 14.17 5.49 10.97
N ASN A 4 13.11 5.24 10.18
CA ASN A 4 12.11 4.19 10.41
C ASN A 4 12.27 2.99 9.45
N LEU A 5 13.46 2.77 8.87
CA LEU A 5 13.80 1.45 8.30
C LEU A 5 13.78 0.44 9.45
N ASN A 6 12.60 -0.13 9.66
CA ASN A 6 12.23 -0.91 10.82
C ASN A 6 13.15 -2.14 10.90
N SER A 7 13.95 -2.28 11.96
CA SER A 7 14.72 -3.53 12.19
C SER A 7 13.80 -4.78 12.26
N SER A 8 12.48 -4.58 12.42
CA SER A 8 11.45 -5.61 12.36
C SER A 8 11.19 -6.14 10.94
N VAL A 9 11.38 -5.32 9.90
CA VAL A 9 11.17 -5.65 8.48
C VAL A 9 12.07 -6.82 8.10
N PHE A 10 13.35 -6.71 8.43
CA PHE A 10 14.37 -7.68 8.07
C PHE A 10 14.38 -8.90 8.98
N ARG A 11 14.06 -8.72 10.27
CA ARG A 11 13.80 -9.85 11.18
C ARG A 11 12.68 -10.75 10.68
N ASN A 12 11.68 -10.19 9.99
CA ASN A 12 10.57 -10.98 9.45
C ASN A 12 10.96 -11.78 8.20
N PHE A 13 11.91 -11.29 7.39
CA PHE A 13 12.45 -12.07 6.27
C PHE A 13 13.20 -13.32 6.80
N GLY A 14 14.02 -13.15 7.85
CA GLY A 14 14.73 -14.26 8.51
C GLY A 14 13.84 -15.15 9.37
N SER A 15 12.77 -14.64 9.99
CA SER A 15 11.92 -15.45 10.90
C SER A 15 11.07 -16.49 10.17
N GLN A 16 10.63 -16.22 8.94
CA GLN A 16 9.95 -17.23 8.13
C GLN A 16 10.89 -18.37 7.67
N HIS A 17 12.21 -18.16 7.69
CA HIS A 17 13.19 -19.22 7.51
C HIS A 17 13.30 -20.15 8.74
N GLN A 18 12.85 -19.73 9.93
CA GLN A 18 13.16 -20.44 11.19
C GLN A 18 12.38 -21.74 11.39
N GLU A 19 11.13 -21.87 10.90
CA GLU A 19 10.34 -23.09 11.17
C GLU A 19 10.83 -24.30 10.38
N SER A 20 11.38 -24.10 9.18
CA SER A 20 11.87 -25.20 8.33
C SER A 20 13.34 -25.55 8.59
N TYR A 21 14.14 -24.63 9.14
CA TYR A 21 15.59 -24.82 9.27
C TYR A 21 16.13 -24.33 10.61
N SER A 22 15.68 -24.98 11.67
CA SER A 22 16.31 -24.87 12.99
C SER A 22 17.81 -25.14 12.89
N THR A 23 18.64 -24.35 13.57
CA THR A 23 20.09 -24.61 13.71
C THR A 23 20.38 -25.98 14.32
N ARG A 24 19.38 -26.61 14.96
CA ARG A 24 19.44 -27.99 15.45
C ARG A 24 19.64 -29.03 14.34
N ASN A 25 19.26 -28.70 13.10
CA ASN A 25 19.36 -29.59 11.94
C ASN A 25 20.65 -29.39 11.15
N TRP A 26 21.55 -28.51 11.60
CA TRP A 26 22.81 -28.28 10.92
C TRP A 26 23.77 -29.44 11.14
N ASN A 27 24.51 -29.78 10.09
CA ASN A 27 25.59 -30.76 10.21
C ASN A 27 26.83 -30.13 10.88
N SER A 28 27.80 -30.98 11.24
CA SER A 28 29.05 -30.54 11.87
C SER A 28 29.81 -29.49 11.05
N ASN A 29 29.78 -29.58 9.71
CA ASN A 29 30.47 -28.63 8.84
C ASN A 29 29.82 -27.24 8.86
N GLN A 30 28.49 -27.18 8.93
CA GLN A 30 27.75 -25.92 9.05
C GLN A 30 28.01 -25.24 10.41
N HIS A 31 28.02 -26.01 11.51
CA HIS A 31 28.39 -25.48 12.82
C HIS A 31 29.84 -25.01 12.88
N ALA A 32 30.78 -25.80 12.34
CA ALA A 32 32.19 -25.41 12.26
C ALA A 32 32.38 -24.15 11.41
N TYR A 33 31.63 -24.01 10.31
CA TYR A 33 31.70 -22.82 9.47
C TYR A 33 31.13 -21.58 10.17
N LEU A 34 30.00 -21.69 10.88
CA LEU A 34 29.49 -20.58 11.71
C LEU A 34 30.48 -20.17 12.81
N GLN A 35 31.14 -21.15 13.43
CA GLN A 35 32.17 -20.85 14.42
C GLN A 35 33.35 -20.12 13.79
N ALA A 36 33.78 -20.56 12.59
CA ALA A 36 34.85 -19.88 11.85
C ALA A 36 34.46 -18.43 11.46
N LEU A 37 33.20 -18.18 11.08
CA LEU A 37 32.70 -16.82 10.84
C LEU A 37 32.81 -15.93 12.08
N ARG A 38 32.65 -16.49 13.29
CA ARG A 38 32.74 -15.76 14.56
C ARG A 38 34.18 -15.52 15.03
N GLU A 39 35.06 -16.50 14.83
CA GLU A 39 36.44 -16.47 15.32
C GLU A 39 37.42 -15.81 14.34
N GLY A 40 37.10 -15.82 13.04
CA GLY A 40 37.97 -15.31 11.98
C GLY A 40 37.20 -15.14 10.67
N PRO A 41 36.32 -14.12 10.58
CA PRO A 41 35.43 -13.93 9.44
C PRO A 41 36.16 -13.89 8.10
N THR A 42 37.32 -13.23 8.01
CA THR A 42 38.14 -13.17 6.77
C THR A 42 38.44 -14.56 6.20
N ALA A 43 39.00 -15.47 7.00
CA ALA A 43 39.34 -16.81 6.54
C ALA A 43 38.09 -17.65 6.17
N ALA A 44 36.97 -17.42 6.86
CA ALA A 44 35.71 -18.09 6.55
C ALA A 44 35.08 -17.58 5.25
N LEU A 45 35.12 -16.27 4.99
CA LEU A 45 34.67 -15.67 3.74
C LEU A 45 35.53 -16.13 2.55
N ASP A 46 36.86 -16.15 2.71
CA ASP A 46 37.80 -16.65 1.70
C ASP A 46 37.61 -18.13 1.40
N ARG A 47 37.35 -18.95 2.44
CA ARG A 47 36.99 -20.36 2.25
C ARG A 47 35.73 -20.49 1.39
N PHE A 48 34.70 -19.69 1.65
CA PHE A 48 33.45 -19.73 0.90
C PHE A 48 33.65 -19.32 -0.56
N ARG A 49 34.37 -18.21 -0.81
CA ARG A 49 34.80 -17.79 -2.16
C ARG A 49 35.55 -18.90 -2.88
N THR A 50 36.53 -19.51 -2.21
CA THR A 50 37.37 -20.58 -2.77
C THR A 50 36.52 -21.80 -3.16
N LEU A 51 35.55 -22.18 -2.33
CA LEU A 51 34.61 -23.26 -2.67
C LEU A 51 33.77 -22.90 -3.91
N PHE A 52 33.35 -21.65 -4.04
CA PHE A 52 32.58 -21.19 -5.21
C PHE A 52 33.41 -21.25 -6.49
N PHE A 53 34.67 -20.80 -6.46
CA PHE A 53 35.51 -20.77 -7.65
C PHE A 53 36.07 -22.13 -8.05
N ARG A 54 36.12 -23.10 -7.12
CA ARG A 54 36.59 -24.47 -7.40
C ARG A 54 35.52 -25.40 -7.94
N ARG A 55 34.25 -25.00 -7.90
CA ARG A 55 33.13 -25.82 -8.39
C ARG A 55 33.17 -25.96 -9.91
N GLU A 56 32.51 -27.00 -10.41
CA GLU A 56 32.26 -27.13 -11.85
C GLU A 56 31.32 -26.00 -12.33
N THR A 57 31.56 -25.48 -13.53
CA THR A 57 30.68 -24.46 -14.13
C THR A 57 29.27 -25.00 -14.29
N GLY A 58 28.25 -24.19 -13.96
CA GLY A 58 26.85 -24.54 -14.10
C GLY A 58 26.02 -24.37 -12.83
N PRO A 59 24.76 -24.86 -12.83
CA PRO A 59 23.84 -24.73 -11.72
C PRO A 59 24.26 -25.51 -10.47
N LEU A 60 24.22 -24.87 -9.30
CA LEU A 60 24.44 -25.50 -8.00
C LEU A 60 23.27 -26.39 -7.60
N SER A 61 23.56 -27.63 -7.23
CA SER A 61 22.61 -28.57 -6.63
C SER A 61 22.49 -28.39 -5.11
N GLY A 62 21.34 -28.76 -4.54
CA GLY A 62 21.08 -28.62 -3.09
C GLY A 62 22.02 -29.43 -2.18
N ASN A 63 22.73 -30.43 -2.73
CA ASN A 63 23.61 -31.31 -1.97
C ASN A 63 25.04 -30.80 -1.85
N GLU A 64 25.42 -29.82 -2.66
CA GLU A 64 26.78 -29.27 -2.66
C GLU A 64 27.12 -28.57 -1.34
N GLU A 65 28.39 -28.65 -0.95
CA GLU A 65 28.87 -28.07 0.30
C GLU A 65 28.61 -26.57 0.34
N ILE A 66 28.86 -25.84 -0.76
CA ILE A 66 28.66 -24.40 -0.81
C ILE A 66 27.19 -23.99 -0.61
N VAL A 67 26.24 -24.77 -1.14
CA VAL A 67 24.81 -24.54 -0.90
C VAL A 67 24.48 -24.71 0.57
N LYS A 68 25.04 -25.74 1.23
CA LYS A 68 24.85 -25.97 2.68
C LYS A 68 25.51 -24.87 3.53
N LEU A 69 26.67 -24.36 3.13
CA LEU A 69 27.38 -23.30 3.85
C LEU A 69 26.77 -21.89 3.64
N SER A 70 26.01 -21.69 2.55
CA SER A 70 25.34 -20.40 2.30
C SER A 70 24.32 -20.05 3.40
N TYR A 71 23.74 -21.06 4.06
CA TYR A 71 22.75 -20.83 5.10
C TYR A 71 23.37 -20.29 6.41
N PRO A 72 24.40 -20.90 7.02
CA PRO A 72 25.11 -20.28 8.13
C PRO A 72 25.69 -18.90 7.80
N LEU A 73 26.13 -18.67 6.57
CA LEU A 73 26.58 -17.36 6.10
C LEU A 73 25.45 -16.33 6.20
N CYS A 74 24.31 -16.58 5.52
CA CYS A 74 23.13 -15.71 5.54
C CYS A 74 22.70 -15.42 6.98
N LYS A 75 22.57 -16.46 7.80
CA LYS A 75 22.19 -16.35 9.20
C LYS A 75 23.17 -15.52 10.03
N TYR A 76 24.47 -15.63 9.77
CA TYR A 76 25.47 -14.84 10.48
C TYR A 76 25.35 -13.33 10.16
N TYR A 77 25.10 -12.97 8.90
CA TYR A 77 24.84 -11.58 8.55
C TYR A 77 23.54 -11.05 9.18
N GLU A 78 22.47 -11.85 9.20
CA GLU A 78 21.19 -11.48 9.83
C GLU A 78 21.31 -11.25 11.35
N GLU A 79 22.14 -12.04 12.05
CA GLU A 79 22.31 -11.95 13.51
C GLU A 79 23.28 -10.83 13.93
N PHE A 80 24.22 -10.42 13.07
CA PHE A 80 25.26 -9.44 13.40
C PHE A 80 25.36 -8.19 12.47
N PRO A 81 24.27 -7.51 12.06
CA PRO A 81 24.29 -6.59 10.91
C PRO A 81 24.75 -5.13 11.13
N VAL A 82 25.00 -4.62 12.34
CA VAL A 82 25.26 -3.15 12.52
C VAL A 82 26.47 -2.82 13.40
N GLU A 83 26.83 -3.68 14.35
CA GLU A 83 27.85 -3.36 15.35
C GLU A 83 29.12 -4.19 15.20
N ASN A 84 29.10 -5.19 14.30
CA ASN A 84 30.25 -6.05 14.07
C ASN A 84 31.21 -5.41 13.05
N ASP A 85 32.07 -4.53 13.54
CA ASP A 85 33.13 -3.89 12.74
C ASP A 85 34.09 -4.91 12.11
N GLU A 86 34.29 -6.06 12.76
CA GLU A 86 35.18 -7.11 12.26
C GLU A 86 34.61 -7.79 11.00
N LEU A 87 33.32 -8.14 11.00
CA LEU A 87 32.66 -8.72 9.82
C LEU A 87 32.63 -7.75 8.64
N TRP A 88 32.36 -6.47 8.90
CA TRP A 88 32.40 -5.45 7.85
C TRP A 88 33.80 -5.31 7.25
N ARG A 89 34.84 -5.17 8.10
CA ARG A 89 36.23 -5.10 7.63
C ARG A 89 36.61 -6.35 6.84
N ALA A 90 36.30 -7.53 7.36
CA ALA A 90 36.52 -8.79 6.64
C ALA A 90 35.83 -8.80 5.27
N SER A 91 34.59 -8.31 5.18
CA SER A 91 33.84 -8.24 3.92
C SER A 91 34.45 -7.25 2.93
N ALA A 92 34.97 -6.11 3.40
CA ALA A 92 35.64 -5.12 2.58
C ALA A 92 37.03 -5.60 2.12
N ASP A 93 37.85 -6.09 3.06
CA ASP A 93 39.24 -6.53 2.81
C ASP A 93 39.30 -7.75 1.89
N THR A 94 38.31 -8.64 1.97
CA THR A 94 38.20 -9.79 1.06
C THR A 94 37.39 -9.48 -0.19
N GLU A 95 36.98 -8.23 -0.43
CA GLU A 95 36.08 -7.85 -1.54
C GLU A 95 34.82 -8.73 -1.65
N PHE A 96 34.31 -9.20 -0.51
CA PHE A 96 33.20 -10.17 -0.45
C PHE A 96 31.90 -9.59 -1.01
N ILE A 97 31.67 -8.29 -0.87
CA ILE A 97 30.50 -7.60 -1.43
C ILE A 97 30.48 -7.75 -2.95
N VAL A 98 31.62 -7.47 -3.61
CA VAL A 98 31.79 -7.62 -5.06
C VAL A 98 31.57 -9.08 -5.46
N PHE A 99 32.14 -10.03 -4.71
CA PHE A 99 31.91 -11.46 -4.96
C PHE A 99 30.43 -11.85 -4.89
N ILE A 100 29.66 -11.40 -3.90
CA ILE A 100 28.22 -11.70 -3.82
C ILE A 100 27.49 -11.13 -5.03
N ILE A 101 27.82 -9.90 -5.43
CA ILE A 101 27.25 -9.24 -6.60
C ILE A 101 27.56 -10.02 -7.88
N ASP A 102 28.80 -10.49 -8.05
CA ASP A 102 29.20 -11.32 -9.20
C ASP A 102 28.43 -12.64 -9.23
N VAL A 103 28.22 -13.28 -8.07
CA VAL A 103 27.42 -14.50 -7.95
C VAL A 103 25.98 -14.25 -8.40
N ILE A 104 25.37 -13.13 -7.99
CA ILE A 104 23.99 -12.76 -8.36
C ILE A 104 23.89 -12.39 -9.84
N THR A 105 24.88 -11.68 -10.36
CA THR A 105 24.96 -11.26 -11.76
C THR A 105 25.20 -12.44 -12.70
N GLY A 106 25.83 -13.51 -12.20
CA GLY A 106 26.22 -14.69 -12.95
C GLY A 106 25.08 -15.35 -13.74
N PRO A 107 25.38 -15.91 -14.93
CA PRO A 107 24.37 -16.45 -15.85
C PRO A 107 23.59 -17.63 -15.26
N ASP A 108 24.20 -18.38 -14.33
CA ASP A 108 23.58 -19.53 -13.66
C ASP A 108 22.82 -19.16 -12.39
N PHE A 109 22.79 -17.89 -11.96
CA PHE A 109 22.23 -17.50 -10.66
C PHE A 109 20.78 -17.94 -10.45
N LEU A 110 19.93 -17.67 -11.46
CA LEU A 110 18.54 -18.11 -11.49
C LEU A 110 18.42 -19.63 -11.63
N ASP A 111 19.46 -20.34 -12.07
CA ASP A 111 19.43 -21.79 -12.24
C ASP A 111 19.93 -22.57 -11.02
N HIS A 112 20.67 -21.90 -10.13
CA HIS A 112 21.09 -22.46 -8.86
C HIS A 112 19.91 -22.95 -8.01
N HIS A 113 20.20 -23.81 -7.04
CA HIS A 113 19.22 -24.20 -6.04
C HIS A 113 18.63 -22.94 -5.36
N PRO A 114 17.30 -22.77 -5.29
CA PRO A 114 16.67 -21.50 -4.87
C PRO A 114 17.06 -21.08 -3.45
N GLN A 115 17.34 -22.04 -2.56
CA GLN A 115 17.86 -21.75 -1.23
C GLN A 115 19.23 -21.04 -1.29
N PHE A 116 20.12 -21.44 -2.21
CA PHE A 116 21.40 -20.76 -2.38
C PHE A 116 21.19 -19.34 -2.86
N SER A 117 20.38 -19.14 -3.92
CA SER A 117 20.10 -17.81 -4.46
C SER A 117 19.49 -16.88 -3.41
N SER A 118 18.52 -17.37 -2.63
CA SER A 118 17.93 -16.63 -1.50
C SER A 118 18.96 -16.31 -0.42
N ASN A 119 19.83 -17.26 -0.08
CA ASN A 119 20.86 -17.08 0.95
C ASN A 119 21.97 -16.11 0.51
N MET A 120 22.19 -15.90 -0.79
CA MET A 120 23.14 -14.90 -1.28
C MET A 120 22.57 -13.48 -1.22
N CYS A 121 21.25 -13.33 -1.38
CA CYS A 121 20.59 -12.03 -1.25
C CYS A 121 20.64 -11.47 0.19
N GLY A 122 20.57 -12.33 1.22
CA GLY A 122 20.57 -11.91 2.62
C GLY A 122 21.82 -11.11 3.02
N PRO A 123 23.05 -11.66 2.89
CA PRO A 123 24.29 -10.95 3.14
C PRO A 123 24.41 -9.63 2.38
N LEU A 124 24.04 -9.61 1.09
CA LEU A 124 24.10 -8.38 0.30
C LEU A 124 23.19 -7.28 0.88
N MET A 125 21.97 -7.66 1.23
CA MET A 125 20.99 -6.77 1.83
C MET A 125 21.47 -6.22 3.18
N GLU A 126 22.05 -7.05 4.06
CA GLU A 126 22.61 -6.59 5.34
C GLU A 126 23.81 -5.66 5.13
N LEU A 127 24.72 -5.99 4.20
CA LEU A 127 25.86 -5.15 3.86
C LEU A 127 25.42 -3.76 3.36
N PHE A 128 24.40 -3.69 2.49
CA PHE A 128 23.87 -2.40 2.03
C PHE A 128 23.24 -1.57 3.14
N LYS A 129 22.60 -2.20 4.13
CA LYS A 129 22.09 -1.48 5.30
C LYS A 129 23.20 -0.94 6.18
N THR A 130 24.21 -1.75 6.49
CA THR A 130 25.36 -1.28 7.27
C THR A 130 26.00 -0.08 6.58
N TRP A 131 26.18 -0.18 5.26
CA TRP A 131 26.72 0.92 4.46
C TRP A 131 25.82 2.16 4.48
N LEU A 132 24.51 2.01 4.32
CA LEU A 132 23.55 3.13 4.40
C LEU A 132 23.64 3.84 5.76
N ILE A 133 23.71 3.08 6.86
CA ILE A 133 23.85 3.63 8.22
C ILE A 133 25.15 4.44 8.32
N ASP A 134 26.27 3.92 7.81
CA ASP A 134 27.55 4.64 7.83
C ASP A 134 27.45 5.96 7.06
N VAL A 135 26.89 5.94 5.84
CA VAL A 135 26.70 7.15 5.00
C VAL A 135 25.80 8.18 5.71
N GLN A 136 24.71 7.74 6.33
CA GLN A 136 23.78 8.64 7.02
C GLN A 136 24.32 9.19 8.34
N SER A 137 25.10 8.39 9.08
CA SER A 137 25.57 8.74 10.42
C SER A 137 26.59 9.89 10.44
N ARG A 138 27.18 10.24 9.28
CA ARG A 138 28.28 11.20 9.14
C ARG A 138 29.47 10.91 10.07
N ARG A 139 29.58 9.69 10.60
CA ARG A 139 30.82 9.21 11.21
C ARG A 139 31.89 9.14 10.12
N GLU A 140 33.17 9.09 10.49
CA GLU A 140 34.22 8.74 9.52
C GLU A 140 33.76 7.44 8.84
N PRO A 141 33.41 7.48 7.54
CA PRO A 141 32.82 6.33 6.88
C PRO A 141 33.81 5.20 7.02
N ARG A 142 33.32 4.00 7.34
CA ARG A 142 34.17 2.80 7.30
C ARG A 142 34.83 2.81 5.93
N ILE A 143 36.15 2.96 5.91
CA ILE A 143 36.88 3.39 4.71
C ILE A 143 36.80 2.26 3.69
N MET A 144 35.86 2.36 2.74
CA MET A 144 36.01 1.70 1.45
C MET A 144 36.92 2.55 0.58
N SER A 145 37.85 1.93 -0.14
CA SER A 145 38.62 2.64 -1.14
C SER A 145 37.68 3.22 -2.21
N SER A 146 38.05 4.36 -2.79
CA SER A 146 37.30 4.97 -3.91
C SER A 146 37.12 3.99 -5.07
N ASP A 147 38.11 3.13 -5.29
CA ASP A 147 38.13 2.15 -6.37
C ASP A 147 37.11 1.02 -6.11
N LEU A 148 37.04 0.53 -4.87
CA LEU A 148 36.04 -0.47 -4.47
C LEU A 148 34.63 0.11 -4.56
N HIS A 149 34.43 1.36 -4.15
CA HIS A 149 33.14 2.05 -4.26
C HIS A 149 32.63 2.12 -5.71
N GLY A 150 33.46 2.56 -6.65
CA GLY A 150 33.10 2.60 -8.07
C GLY A 150 32.82 1.22 -8.65
N THR A 151 33.63 0.22 -8.25
CA THR A 151 33.45 -1.18 -8.66
C THR A 151 32.11 -1.73 -8.18
N ILE A 152 31.74 -1.50 -6.92
CA ILE A 152 30.47 -1.98 -6.36
C ILE A 152 29.28 -1.36 -7.11
N TRP A 153 29.29 -0.05 -7.40
CA TRP A 153 28.18 0.56 -8.15
C TRP A 153 28.04 0.02 -9.57
N GLY A 154 29.13 -0.12 -10.31
CA GLY A 154 29.09 -0.73 -11.65
C GLY A 154 28.59 -2.18 -11.61
N SER A 155 28.96 -2.91 -10.56
CA SER A 155 28.53 -4.30 -10.38
C SER A 155 27.05 -4.40 -9.97
N ILE A 156 26.55 -3.46 -9.15
CA ILE A 156 25.12 -3.36 -8.81
C ILE A 156 24.29 -3.12 -10.07
N GLU A 157 24.67 -2.18 -10.94
CA GLU A 157 23.95 -1.96 -12.20
C GLU A 157 23.93 -3.24 -13.05
N SER A 158 25.04 -4.00 -13.06
CA SER A 158 25.13 -5.28 -13.76
C SER A 158 24.16 -6.35 -13.23
N ILE A 159 23.83 -6.36 -11.93
CA ILE A 159 22.76 -7.23 -11.38
C ILE A 159 21.46 -6.94 -12.11
N TRP A 160 21.05 -5.68 -12.16
CA TRP A 160 19.72 -5.31 -12.64
C TRP A 160 19.58 -5.50 -14.13
N THR A 161 20.61 -5.17 -14.91
CA THR A 161 20.65 -5.47 -16.35
C THR A 161 20.57 -6.98 -16.59
N SER A 162 21.37 -7.79 -15.86
CA SER A 162 21.33 -9.27 -15.97
C SER A 162 19.97 -9.86 -15.59
N MET A 163 19.34 -9.35 -14.51
CA MET A 163 18.01 -9.79 -14.10
C MET A 163 16.93 -9.41 -15.10
N TRP A 164 17.01 -8.21 -15.69
CA TRP A 164 16.08 -7.77 -16.72
C TRP A 164 16.21 -8.61 -17.99
N ASP A 165 17.44 -8.89 -18.45
CA ASP A 165 17.70 -9.73 -19.62
C ASP A 165 17.15 -11.16 -19.45
N ARG A 166 17.13 -11.64 -18.20
CA ARG A 166 16.67 -13.00 -17.84
C ARG A 166 15.30 -13.04 -17.18
N ARG A 167 14.51 -11.97 -17.31
CA ARG A 167 13.21 -11.80 -16.66
C ARG A 167 12.24 -12.97 -16.92
N SER A 168 12.23 -13.55 -18.11
CA SER A 168 11.38 -14.71 -18.43
C SER A 168 11.74 -15.96 -17.61
N SER A 169 13.03 -16.21 -17.38
CA SER A 169 13.49 -17.31 -16.53
C SER A 169 13.08 -17.11 -15.07
N LEU A 170 13.16 -15.86 -14.58
CA LEU A 170 12.70 -15.52 -13.22
C LEU A 170 11.18 -15.73 -13.08
N ALA A 171 10.39 -15.28 -14.06
CA ALA A 171 8.94 -15.48 -14.10
C ALA A 171 8.56 -16.98 -14.03
N GLN A 172 9.11 -17.78 -14.95
CA GLN A 172 8.86 -19.23 -15.00
C GLN A 172 9.18 -19.91 -13.66
N ARG A 173 10.25 -19.47 -13.00
CA ARG A 173 10.68 -20.01 -11.71
C ARG A 173 9.75 -19.62 -10.57
N CYS A 174 9.31 -18.37 -10.51
CA CYS A 174 8.33 -17.88 -9.52
C CYS A 174 6.98 -18.62 -9.60
N ASP A 175 6.57 -19.01 -10.82
CA ASP A 175 5.38 -19.82 -11.05
C ASP A 175 5.57 -21.27 -10.57
N SER A 176 6.74 -21.85 -10.84
CA SER A 176 6.98 -23.28 -10.59
C SER A 176 7.33 -23.62 -9.13
N ASP A 177 7.91 -22.68 -8.38
CA ASP A 177 8.48 -22.96 -7.06
C ASP A 177 8.39 -21.73 -6.13
N ALA A 178 7.74 -21.93 -5.00
CA ALA A 178 7.55 -20.91 -3.97
C ALA A 178 8.87 -20.35 -3.42
N ALA A 179 9.96 -21.12 -3.46
CA ALA A 179 11.27 -20.66 -3.01
C ALA A 179 11.81 -19.53 -3.88
N TRP A 180 11.49 -19.50 -5.19
CA TRP A 180 11.88 -18.41 -6.08
C TRP A 180 11.13 -17.11 -5.82
N ARG A 181 9.90 -17.19 -5.29
CA ARG A 181 9.19 -15.98 -4.84
C ARG A 181 9.92 -15.28 -3.70
N ARG A 182 10.63 -16.01 -2.84
CA ARG A 182 11.49 -15.40 -1.81
C ARG A 182 12.67 -14.65 -2.41
N VAL A 183 13.28 -15.19 -3.47
CA VAL A 183 14.35 -14.50 -4.21
C VAL A 183 13.80 -13.22 -4.85
N ALA A 184 12.61 -13.28 -5.46
CA ALA A 184 11.93 -12.11 -6.02
C ALA A 184 11.65 -11.01 -4.98
N ILE A 185 11.20 -11.39 -3.77
CA ILE A 185 11.00 -10.46 -2.64
C ILE A 185 12.34 -9.90 -2.13
N ALA A 186 13.38 -10.72 -2.09
CA ALA A 186 14.70 -10.24 -1.73
C ALA A 186 15.21 -9.19 -2.73
N PHE A 187 14.91 -9.32 -4.02
CA PHE A 187 15.23 -8.27 -5.00
C PHE A 187 14.48 -6.96 -4.74
N ASP A 188 13.21 -7.01 -4.29
CA ASP A 188 12.46 -5.82 -3.83
C ASP A 188 13.24 -5.06 -2.74
N LEU A 189 13.70 -5.80 -1.73
CA LEU A 189 14.46 -5.25 -0.60
C LEU A 189 15.85 -4.74 -1.01
N ILE A 190 16.57 -5.48 -1.86
CA ILE A 190 17.88 -5.08 -2.35
C ILE A 190 17.76 -3.81 -3.20
N ALA A 191 16.76 -3.72 -4.08
CA ALA A 191 16.51 -2.54 -4.91
C ALA A 191 16.23 -1.32 -4.02
N ARG A 192 15.39 -1.48 -2.99
CA ARG A 192 15.12 -0.41 -2.03
C ARG A 192 16.37 0.05 -1.28
N ALA A 193 17.14 -0.89 -0.72
CA ALA A 193 18.37 -0.58 -0.01
C ALA A 193 19.40 0.11 -0.91
N THR A 194 19.52 -0.36 -2.17
CA THR A 194 20.38 0.24 -3.19
C THR A 194 19.98 1.69 -3.48
N GLU A 195 18.68 1.95 -3.63
CA GLU A 195 18.17 3.28 -3.93
C GLU A 195 18.31 4.25 -2.74
N ASP A 196 18.00 3.81 -1.52
CA ASP A 196 18.21 4.62 -0.32
C ASP A 196 19.70 4.96 -0.15
N LEU A 197 20.60 4.00 -0.43
CA LEU A 197 22.05 4.21 -0.43
C LEU A 197 22.48 5.19 -1.54
N ARG A 198 21.97 5.02 -2.76
CA ARG A 198 22.26 5.93 -3.89
C ARG A 198 21.85 7.35 -3.57
N ARG A 199 20.63 7.56 -3.02
CA ARG A 199 20.14 8.89 -2.62
C ARG A 199 20.98 9.52 -1.51
N ALA A 200 21.45 8.71 -0.57
CA ALA A 200 22.30 9.18 0.52
C ALA A 200 23.73 9.54 0.06
N ALA A 201 24.31 8.73 -0.82
CA ALA A 201 25.67 8.92 -1.34
C ALA A 201 25.74 9.97 -2.46
N HIS A 202 24.71 10.04 -3.30
CA HIS A 202 24.64 10.88 -4.49
C HIS A 202 23.27 11.57 -4.60
N PRO A 203 23.00 12.62 -3.79
CA PRO A 203 21.76 13.37 -3.85
C PRO A 203 21.52 13.91 -5.27
N GLY A 204 20.32 13.67 -5.81
CA GLY A 204 19.91 14.11 -7.14
C GLY A 204 20.20 13.13 -8.27
N VAL A 205 20.92 12.03 -8.02
CA VAL A 205 21.04 10.94 -9.01
C VAL A 205 19.74 10.14 -9.03
N ARG A 206 19.19 9.95 -10.24
CA ARG A 206 17.96 9.20 -10.48
C ARG A 206 18.16 7.71 -10.25
N SER A 207 17.06 7.00 -9.96
CA SER A 207 17.05 5.54 -9.99
C SER A 207 17.38 5.06 -11.41
N SER A 208 18.15 3.98 -11.49
CA SER A 208 18.45 3.34 -12.78
C SER A 208 17.18 2.69 -13.35
N PRO A 209 16.85 2.89 -14.65
CA PRO A 209 15.67 2.29 -15.26
C PRO A 209 15.67 0.77 -15.17
N ASP A 210 16.85 0.13 -15.25
CA ASP A 210 16.97 -1.32 -15.21
C ASP A 210 16.61 -1.88 -13.82
N VAL A 211 16.97 -1.17 -12.74
CA VAL A 211 16.54 -1.50 -11.37
C VAL A 211 15.02 -1.55 -11.31
N VAL A 212 14.38 -0.47 -11.79
CA VAL A 212 12.93 -0.29 -11.72
C VAL A 212 12.20 -1.34 -12.55
N ARG A 213 12.65 -1.59 -13.78
CA ARG A 213 12.10 -2.63 -14.67
C ARG A 213 12.22 -4.01 -14.06
N ALA A 214 13.43 -4.41 -13.64
CA ALA A 214 13.69 -5.74 -13.10
C ALA A 214 12.91 -6.00 -11.81
N VAL A 215 12.93 -5.03 -10.87
CA VAL A 215 12.27 -5.20 -9.57
C VAL A 215 10.76 -5.21 -9.69
N TYR A 216 10.18 -4.33 -10.53
CA TYR A 216 8.73 -4.30 -10.71
C TYR A 216 8.21 -5.52 -11.46
N TYR A 217 8.94 -5.98 -12.48
CA TYR A 217 8.63 -7.23 -13.16
C TYR A 217 8.67 -8.43 -12.19
N SER A 218 9.73 -8.52 -11.39
CA SER A 218 9.88 -9.54 -10.35
C SER A 218 8.72 -9.50 -9.36
N TRP A 219 8.33 -8.29 -8.91
CA TRP A 219 7.20 -8.07 -8.02
C TRP A 219 5.89 -8.59 -8.62
N ILE A 220 5.58 -8.27 -9.88
CA ILE A 220 4.36 -8.73 -10.55
C ILE A 220 4.29 -10.25 -10.56
N TRP A 221 5.35 -10.95 -10.93
CA TRP A 221 5.32 -12.41 -10.94
C TRP A 221 5.27 -13.03 -9.55
N SER A 222 5.91 -12.39 -8.56
CA SER A 222 5.87 -12.86 -7.17
C SER A 222 4.49 -12.77 -6.52
N HIS A 223 3.61 -11.90 -7.02
CA HIS A 223 2.27 -11.66 -6.49
C HIS A 223 1.14 -12.08 -7.45
N GLY A 224 1.43 -12.24 -8.73
CA GLY A 224 0.48 -12.52 -9.80
C GLY A 224 0.54 -13.96 -10.32
N ALA A 225 1.41 -14.82 -9.78
CA ALA A 225 1.49 -16.22 -10.18
C ALA A 225 0.12 -16.93 -9.99
N PRO A 226 -0.37 -17.71 -10.98
CA PRO A 226 -1.66 -18.41 -10.88
C PRO A 226 -1.75 -19.40 -9.71
N SER A 227 -0.61 -19.87 -9.20
CA SER A 227 -0.53 -20.82 -8.10
C SER A 227 -0.77 -20.20 -6.72
N LEU A 228 -0.82 -18.88 -6.61
CA LEU A 228 -0.91 -18.18 -5.32
C LEU A 228 -2.32 -18.25 -4.75
N THR A 229 -2.41 -18.67 -3.48
CA THR A 229 -3.63 -18.59 -2.68
C THR A 229 -3.68 -17.29 -1.87
N GLU A 230 -4.86 -16.94 -1.37
CA GLU A 230 -5.00 -15.79 -0.45
C GLU A 230 -4.08 -15.91 0.78
N ALA A 231 -3.95 -17.13 1.31
CA ALA A 231 -3.09 -17.42 2.46
C ALA A 231 -1.61 -17.18 2.13
N ASP A 232 -1.16 -17.56 0.94
CA ASP A 232 0.22 -17.33 0.50
C ASP A 232 0.55 -15.83 0.46
N ILE A 233 -0.36 -15.02 -0.09
CA ILE A 233 -0.19 -13.56 -0.17
C ILE A 233 -0.21 -12.92 1.22
N ALA A 234 -1.13 -13.35 2.09
CA ALA A 234 -1.28 -12.79 3.43
C ALA A 234 -0.03 -12.99 4.30
N ILE A 235 0.70 -14.09 4.10
CA ILE A 235 1.95 -14.37 4.82
C ILE A 235 3.19 -13.88 4.07
N GLN A 236 3.10 -13.41 2.83
CA GLN A 236 4.26 -13.06 2.02
C GLN A 236 5.04 -11.88 2.66
N PRO A 237 6.36 -11.96 2.86
CA PRO A 237 7.14 -10.93 3.55
C PRO A 237 7.51 -9.74 2.64
N SER A 238 6.62 -9.32 1.74
CA SER A 238 6.86 -8.18 0.83
C SER A 238 6.49 -6.86 1.49
N PHE A 239 7.28 -5.81 1.20
CA PHE A 239 7.00 -4.43 1.61
C PHE A 239 6.48 -3.58 0.43
N HIS A 240 6.43 -4.19 -0.75
CA HIS A 240 5.94 -3.58 -1.97
C HIS A 240 6.67 -2.27 -2.26
N ASP A 241 8.00 -2.30 -2.17
CA ASP A 241 8.85 -1.15 -2.51
C ASP A 241 8.89 -0.93 -4.02
N ALA A 242 8.78 -2.00 -4.82
CA ALA A 242 8.83 -1.93 -6.27
C ALA A 242 7.79 -0.98 -6.90
N PRO A 243 6.49 -0.99 -6.51
CA PRO A 243 5.55 0.05 -6.92
C PRO A 243 5.98 1.48 -6.56
N THR A 244 6.59 1.68 -5.39
CA THR A 244 7.09 2.99 -4.95
C THR A 244 8.27 3.43 -5.80
N LEU A 245 9.24 2.53 -6.06
CA LEU A 245 10.37 2.81 -6.94
C LEU A 245 9.92 3.14 -8.37
N LEU A 246 8.93 2.42 -8.89
CA LEU A 246 8.35 2.70 -10.20
C LEU A 246 7.68 4.08 -10.24
N TYR A 247 6.91 4.43 -9.20
CA TYR A 247 6.25 5.72 -9.11
C TYR A 247 7.25 6.88 -8.97
N ASP A 248 8.24 6.75 -8.09
CA ASP A 248 9.32 7.74 -7.91
C ASP A 248 10.07 7.97 -9.24
N TYR A 249 10.40 6.89 -9.96
CA TYR A 249 11.07 6.97 -11.25
C TYR A 249 10.20 7.66 -12.30
N TYR A 250 8.92 7.29 -12.42
CA TYR A 250 7.96 7.92 -13.32
C TYR A 250 7.83 9.44 -13.08
N ILE A 251 7.72 9.85 -11.81
CA ILE A 251 7.65 11.27 -11.44
C ILE A 251 8.96 11.99 -11.77
N SER A 252 10.12 11.35 -11.57
CA SER A 252 11.40 11.95 -11.94
C SER A 252 11.50 12.24 -13.45
N LEU A 253 10.99 11.35 -14.30
CA LEU A 253 10.90 11.59 -15.74
C LEU A 253 9.97 12.76 -16.10
N SER A 254 8.92 12.97 -15.29
CA SER A 254 7.92 14.01 -15.52
C SER A 254 8.33 15.41 -15.06
N LEU A 255 9.25 15.53 -14.09
CA LEU A 255 9.66 16.80 -13.49
C LEU A 255 10.86 17.47 -14.21
N ASP A 256 11.51 16.81 -15.16
CA ASP A 256 12.84 17.22 -15.65
C ASP A 256 12.88 18.37 -16.68
N GLY A 257 11.97 19.34 -16.59
CA GLY A 257 11.95 20.46 -17.53
C GLY A 257 11.34 21.76 -17.03
N ASP A 258 12.17 22.80 -16.90
CA ASP A 258 11.80 24.22 -17.16
C ASP A 258 11.42 24.46 -18.64
N VAL A 259 11.53 23.41 -19.48
CA VAL A 259 11.07 23.41 -20.87
C VAL A 259 9.55 23.18 -20.88
N PRO A 260 8.76 24.09 -21.50
CA PRO A 260 7.31 23.96 -21.51
C PRO A 260 6.89 22.64 -22.17
N LYS A 261 6.39 21.73 -21.32
CA LYS A 261 5.97 20.35 -21.57
C LYS A 261 7.13 19.41 -21.97
N PRO A 262 7.72 18.68 -21.01
CA PRO A 262 8.50 17.49 -21.33
C PRO A 262 7.66 16.59 -22.25
N ASP A 263 8.33 16.02 -23.23
CA ASP A 263 7.75 15.05 -24.14
C ASP A 263 7.28 13.87 -23.28
N LEU A 264 5.96 13.75 -23.07
CA LEU A 264 5.31 12.61 -22.41
C LEU A 264 5.75 11.26 -23.02
N SER A 265 6.46 11.30 -24.16
CA SER A 265 7.08 10.17 -24.82
C SER A 265 8.04 9.37 -23.94
N GLU A 266 8.88 9.94 -23.08
CA GLU A 266 9.90 9.13 -22.36
C GLU A 266 9.26 8.25 -21.28
N SER A 267 8.44 8.84 -20.40
CA SER A 267 7.73 8.09 -19.36
C SER A 267 6.72 7.11 -19.95
N HIS A 268 6.04 7.48 -21.04
CA HIS A 268 5.15 6.58 -21.77
C HIS A 268 5.92 5.44 -22.46
N THR A 269 7.08 5.71 -23.07
CA THR A 269 7.92 4.67 -23.70
C THR A 269 8.41 3.69 -22.65
N PHE A 270 8.88 4.18 -21.51
CA PHE A 270 9.31 3.32 -20.41
C PHE A 270 8.17 2.41 -19.91
N MET A 271 6.98 2.97 -19.69
CA MET A 271 5.83 2.18 -19.24
C MET A 271 5.34 1.21 -20.33
N GLN A 272 5.41 1.58 -21.61
CA GLN A 272 5.09 0.70 -22.72
C GLN A 272 6.05 -0.48 -22.82
N GLU A 273 7.37 -0.26 -22.72
CA GLU A 273 8.37 -1.33 -22.70
C GLU A 273 8.15 -2.29 -21.53
N LEU A 274 7.85 -1.76 -20.35
CA LEU A 274 7.55 -2.55 -19.17
C LEU A 274 6.30 -3.39 -19.40
N GLN A 275 5.25 -2.80 -19.98
CA GLN A 275 4.02 -3.50 -20.33
C GLN A 275 4.24 -4.58 -21.40
N ASP A 276 5.02 -4.31 -22.44
CA ASP A 276 5.30 -5.27 -23.51
C ASP A 276 6.01 -6.52 -22.99
N ALA A 277 6.75 -6.38 -21.87
CA ALA A 277 7.35 -7.50 -21.16
C ALA A 277 6.36 -8.27 -20.27
N LEU A 278 5.27 -7.65 -19.83
CA LEU A 278 4.34 -8.18 -18.83
C LEU A 278 3.11 -8.82 -19.47
N ASP A 279 2.64 -9.94 -18.89
CA ASP A 279 1.31 -10.45 -19.20
C ASP A 279 0.24 -9.62 -18.46
N PRO A 280 -0.70 -8.95 -19.17
CA PRO A 280 -1.75 -8.14 -18.53
C PRO A 280 -2.55 -8.90 -17.47
N LYS A 281 -2.79 -10.20 -17.66
CA LYS A 281 -3.55 -11.00 -16.70
C LYS A 281 -2.76 -11.25 -15.42
N THR A 282 -1.48 -11.57 -15.52
CA THR A 282 -0.59 -11.68 -14.36
C THR A 282 -0.50 -10.37 -13.61
N PHE A 283 -0.40 -9.23 -14.31
CA PHE A 283 -0.42 -7.92 -13.68
C PHE A 283 -1.72 -7.67 -12.89
N VAL A 284 -2.89 -7.83 -13.53
CA VAL A 284 -4.18 -7.62 -12.87
C VAL A 284 -4.35 -8.56 -11.68
N ARG A 285 -3.88 -9.81 -11.78
CA ARG A 285 -3.88 -10.76 -10.65
C ARG A 285 -2.97 -10.29 -9.52
N ALA A 286 -1.77 -9.79 -9.82
CA ALA A 286 -0.87 -9.22 -8.80
C ALA A 286 -1.53 -8.04 -8.08
N ALA A 287 -2.15 -7.13 -8.83
CA ALA A 287 -2.89 -6.00 -8.27
C ALA A 287 -4.01 -6.44 -7.33
N LEU A 288 -4.87 -7.36 -7.78
CA LEU A 288 -5.95 -7.92 -6.99
C LEU A 288 -5.42 -8.59 -5.72
N ASN A 289 -4.42 -9.46 -5.85
CA ASN A 289 -3.88 -10.23 -4.75
C ASN A 289 -3.32 -9.31 -3.65
N VAL A 290 -2.52 -8.32 -4.04
CA VAL A 290 -1.88 -7.42 -3.08
C VAL A 290 -2.91 -6.51 -2.40
N LEU A 291 -3.80 -5.89 -3.17
CA LEU A 291 -4.85 -5.03 -2.61
C LEU A 291 -5.81 -5.82 -1.71
N ALA A 292 -6.24 -7.02 -2.13
CA ALA A 292 -7.23 -7.80 -1.41
C ALA A 292 -6.65 -8.56 -0.20
N TYR A 293 -5.38 -8.95 -0.18
CA TYR A 293 -4.87 -9.90 0.82
C TYR A 293 -3.56 -9.50 1.52
N SER A 294 -2.75 -8.58 0.98
CA SER A 294 -1.51 -8.20 1.66
C SER A 294 -1.79 -7.31 2.86
N SER A 295 -1.43 -7.82 4.05
CA SER A 295 -1.52 -7.08 5.31
C SER A 295 -0.48 -5.96 5.45
N LYS A 296 0.60 -6.05 4.67
CA LYS A 296 1.71 -5.07 4.67
C LYS A 296 1.55 -3.99 3.62
N PHE A 297 0.50 -4.07 2.81
CA PHE A 297 0.27 -3.12 1.74
C PHE A 297 -0.47 -1.89 2.25
N GLY A 298 0.30 -0.97 2.83
CA GLY A 298 -0.18 0.26 3.43
C GLY A 298 0.58 1.50 2.97
N ASP A 299 0.24 2.65 3.57
CA ASP A 299 1.00 3.91 3.52
C ASP A 299 1.43 4.35 2.10
N THR A 300 2.70 4.77 1.95
CA THR A 300 3.31 5.22 0.69
C THR A 300 3.26 4.17 -0.42
N SER A 301 3.36 2.88 -0.09
CA SER A 301 3.32 1.80 -1.09
C SER A 301 1.92 1.68 -1.71
N LEU A 302 0.86 1.81 -0.91
CA LEU A 302 -0.51 1.83 -1.42
C LEU A 302 -0.74 3.06 -2.32
N ILE A 303 -0.34 4.26 -1.86
CA ILE A 303 -0.49 5.50 -2.63
C ILE A 303 0.20 5.38 -3.99
N SER A 304 1.48 5.01 -3.98
CA SER A 304 2.29 4.87 -5.20
C SER A 304 1.68 3.86 -6.15
N PHE A 305 1.21 2.72 -5.62
CA PHE A 305 0.60 1.70 -6.45
C PHE A 305 -0.74 2.12 -7.04
N LEU A 306 -1.62 2.80 -6.29
CA LEU A 306 -2.89 3.30 -6.84
C LEU A 306 -2.65 4.28 -7.99
N ARG A 307 -1.63 5.14 -7.87
CA ARG A 307 -1.22 6.06 -8.96
C ARG A 307 -0.69 5.31 -10.18
N ILE A 308 0.21 4.33 -9.97
CA ILE A 308 0.71 3.47 -11.05
C ILE A 308 -0.41 2.67 -11.71
N LEU A 309 -1.34 2.14 -10.93
CA LEU A 309 -2.48 1.37 -11.42
C LEU A 309 -3.38 2.23 -12.31
N SER A 310 -3.65 3.49 -11.92
CA SER A 310 -4.38 4.46 -12.74
C SER A 310 -3.66 4.77 -14.05
N LEU A 311 -2.33 4.93 -14.03
CA LEU A 311 -1.54 5.13 -15.24
C LEU A 311 -1.60 3.91 -16.16
N GLN A 312 -1.42 2.70 -15.62
CA GLN A 312 -1.42 1.45 -16.37
C GLN A 312 -2.76 1.13 -17.02
N MET A 313 -3.89 1.55 -16.43
CA MET A 313 -5.21 1.40 -17.06
C MET A 313 -5.28 2.08 -18.43
N HIS A 314 -4.58 3.20 -18.61
CA HIS A 314 -4.53 3.91 -19.89
C HIS A 314 -3.64 3.21 -20.92
N ILE A 315 -2.59 2.52 -20.49
CA ILE A 315 -1.59 1.92 -21.39
C ILE A 315 -1.94 0.46 -21.74
N ILE A 316 -2.38 -0.33 -20.75
CA ILE A 316 -2.81 -1.74 -20.93
C ILE A 316 -4.21 -1.81 -21.54
N GLY A 317 -5.02 -0.78 -21.30
CA GLY A 317 -6.41 -0.73 -21.73
C GLY A 317 -7.36 -1.26 -20.66
N LEU A 318 -8.51 -0.58 -20.55
CA LEU A 318 -9.52 -0.79 -19.52
C LEU A 318 -10.15 -2.18 -19.55
N HIS A 319 -10.23 -2.80 -20.74
CA HIS A 319 -10.78 -4.13 -20.94
C HIS A 319 -10.05 -5.24 -20.15
N CYS A 320 -8.76 -5.06 -19.84
CA CYS A 320 -8.01 -6.02 -19.02
C CYS A 320 -8.53 -6.09 -17.57
N TYR A 321 -9.24 -5.06 -17.11
CA TYR A 321 -9.79 -4.93 -15.76
C TYR A 321 -11.27 -5.32 -15.68
N ALA A 322 -11.91 -5.65 -16.81
CA ALA A 322 -13.37 -5.80 -16.93
C ALA A 322 -14.00 -6.81 -15.96
N ALA A 323 -13.25 -7.87 -15.61
CA ALA A 323 -13.71 -8.97 -14.77
C ALA A 323 -13.07 -8.98 -13.36
N ALA A 324 -12.14 -8.06 -13.09
CA ALA A 324 -11.43 -7.99 -11.83
C ALA A 324 -12.26 -7.21 -10.80
N PRO A 325 -12.51 -7.74 -9.58
CA PRO A 325 -13.21 -7.01 -8.53
C PRO A 325 -12.29 -5.98 -7.86
N LEU A 326 -11.65 -5.14 -8.67
CA LEU A 326 -10.57 -4.24 -8.25
C LEU A 326 -11.07 -3.19 -7.26
N LEU A 327 -12.28 -2.67 -7.46
CA LEU A 327 -12.90 -1.71 -6.54
C LEU A 327 -13.07 -2.30 -5.12
N SER A 328 -13.47 -3.57 -5.02
CA SER A 328 -13.57 -4.30 -3.75
C SER A 328 -12.20 -4.49 -3.09
N ALA A 329 -11.17 -4.76 -3.90
CA ALA A 329 -9.81 -4.92 -3.42
C ALA A 329 -9.24 -3.59 -2.91
N ILE A 330 -9.51 -2.48 -3.61
CA ILE A 330 -9.13 -1.12 -3.18
C ILE A 330 -9.83 -0.74 -1.87
N ASP A 331 -11.14 -0.97 -1.76
CA ASP A 331 -11.88 -0.76 -0.50
C ASP A 331 -11.24 -1.53 0.66
N THR A 332 -10.87 -2.79 0.42
CA THR A 332 -10.20 -3.64 1.42
C THR A 332 -8.83 -3.08 1.81
N ALA A 333 -8.02 -2.62 0.85
CA ALA A 333 -6.70 -2.04 1.11
C ALA A 333 -6.79 -0.71 1.88
N LEU A 334 -7.75 0.16 1.52
CA LEU A 334 -8.00 1.42 2.20
C LEU A 334 -8.51 1.19 3.62
N ALA A 335 -9.35 0.19 3.85
CA ALA A 335 -9.83 -0.17 5.19
C ALA A 335 -8.71 -0.64 6.14
N ARG A 336 -7.54 -1.05 5.61
CA ARG A 336 -6.35 -1.37 6.42
C ARG A 336 -5.55 -0.16 6.84
N GLN A 337 -5.75 1.00 6.21
CA GLN A 337 -5.08 2.23 6.60
C GLN A 337 -5.50 2.58 8.03
N ASN A 338 -4.59 2.43 8.98
CA ASN A 338 -4.86 2.74 10.38
C ASN A 338 -4.92 4.26 10.57
N THR A 339 -6.12 4.82 10.65
CA THR A 339 -6.32 6.24 10.90
C THR A 339 -6.23 6.57 12.39
N ILE A 340 -5.10 6.36 13.08
CA ILE A 340 -4.99 6.83 14.47
C ILE A 340 -3.59 7.34 14.81
N GLY A 341 -3.46 8.67 14.79
CA GLY A 341 -2.68 9.36 15.82
C GLY A 341 -1.95 10.63 15.39
N SER A 342 -1.38 10.69 14.18
CA SER A 342 -0.47 11.77 13.81
C SER A 342 -0.84 12.55 12.56
N GLY A 343 -0.32 13.79 12.46
CA GLY A 343 -0.33 14.65 11.26
C GLY A 343 -0.13 13.88 9.96
N ASN A 344 0.90 13.03 9.97
CA ASN A 344 1.34 12.26 8.82
C ASN A 344 0.37 11.14 8.45
N ASP A 345 -0.24 10.47 9.42
CA ASP A 345 -1.19 9.36 9.15
C ASP A 345 -2.46 9.90 8.47
N VAL A 346 -2.93 11.08 8.91
CA VAL A 346 -4.07 11.76 8.27
C VAL A 346 -3.73 12.17 6.85
N LEU A 347 -2.54 12.76 6.62
CA LEU A 347 -2.07 13.12 5.30
C LEU A 347 -1.99 11.89 4.37
N GLN A 348 -1.33 10.83 4.80
CA GLN A 348 -1.19 9.60 4.02
C GLN A 348 -2.55 8.98 3.68
N SER A 349 -3.47 8.94 4.64
CA SER A 349 -4.83 8.47 4.40
C SER A 349 -5.53 9.32 3.33
N MET A 350 -5.51 10.66 3.45
CA MET A 350 -6.10 11.55 2.44
C MET A 350 -5.50 11.33 1.06
N THR A 351 -4.18 11.24 0.95
CA THR A 351 -3.50 10.99 -0.33
C THR A 351 -3.87 9.62 -0.92
N ALA A 352 -4.03 8.59 -0.10
CA ALA A 352 -4.46 7.26 -0.54
C ALA A 352 -5.89 7.28 -1.10
N TYR A 353 -6.82 7.95 -0.42
CA TYR A 353 -8.19 8.14 -0.93
C TYR A 353 -8.22 9.00 -2.20
N GLY A 354 -7.41 10.06 -2.28
CA GLY A 354 -7.27 10.86 -3.50
C GLY A 354 -6.83 10.02 -4.70
N ALA A 355 -5.78 9.20 -4.53
CA ALA A 355 -5.32 8.27 -5.56
C ALA A 355 -6.39 7.22 -5.93
N ALA A 356 -7.19 6.75 -4.97
CA ALA A 356 -8.31 5.87 -5.24
C ALA A 356 -9.44 6.57 -6.03
N PHE A 357 -9.70 7.85 -5.79
CA PHE A 357 -10.70 8.62 -6.54
C PHE A 357 -10.29 8.78 -8.01
N GLU A 358 -9.01 9.03 -8.29
CA GLU A 358 -8.48 9.06 -9.65
C GLU A 358 -8.67 7.72 -10.36
N HIS A 359 -8.41 6.61 -9.65
CA HIS A 359 -8.63 5.27 -10.18
C HIS A 359 -10.10 5.01 -10.52
N ILE A 360 -11.02 5.38 -9.62
CA ILE A 360 -12.47 5.27 -9.84
C ILE A 360 -12.90 6.10 -11.06
N ARG A 361 -12.34 7.30 -11.25
CA ARG A 361 -12.61 8.14 -12.42
C ARG A 361 -12.23 7.44 -13.73
N ASN A 362 -11.11 6.72 -13.75
CA ASN A 362 -10.70 5.90 -14.88
C ASN A 362 -11.64 4.69 -15.07
N MET A 363 -12.11 4.08 -13.98
CA MET A 363 -13.11 3.00 -14.07
C MET A 363 -14.44 3.49 -14.65
N ILE A 364 -14.91 4.69 -14.27
CA ILE A 364 -16.13 5.31 -14.84
C ILE A 364 -15.97 5.52 -16.34
N SER A 365 -14.81 6.01 -16.79
CA SER A 365 -14.52 6.12 -18.22
C SER A 365 -14.63 4.77 -18.94
N GLY A 366 -14.17 3.69 -18.30
CA GLY A 366 -14.31 2.33 -18.83
C GLY A 366 -15.76 1.82 -18.85
N LEU A 367 -16.59 2.21 -17.88
CA LEU A 367 -18.03 1.90 -17.90
C LEU A 367 -18.73 2.61 -19.08
N VAL A 368 -18.39 3.88 -19.33
CA VAL A 368 -18.92 4.67 -20.45
C VAL A 368 -18.53 4.04 -21.79
N LEU A 369 -17.28 3.57 -21.91
CA LEU A 369 -16.78 2.91 -23.12
C LEU A 369 -17.25 1.45 -23.28
N GLY A 370 -17.83 0.86 -22.24
CA GLY A 370 -18.21 -0.56 -22.20
C GLY A 370 -17.04 -1.53 -21.99
N ASP A 371 -15.84 -1.00 -21.70
CA ASP A 371 -14.63 -1.78 -21.41
C ASP A 371 -14.64 -2.38 -20.00
N ILE A 372 -15.38 -1.77 -19.06
CA ILE A 372 -15.55 -2.28 -17.70
C ILE A 372 -16.98 -2.73 -17.52
N SER A 373 -17.17 -3.92 -16.94
CA SER A 373 -18.50 -4.43 -16.63
C SER A 373 -19.06 -3.76 -15.37
N VAL A 374 -20.38 -3.57 -15.31
CA VAL A 374 -21.05 -3.04 -14.11
C VAL A 374 -20.78 -3.93 -12.88
N ALA A 375 -20.62 -5.24 -13.07
CA ALA A 375 -20.29 -6.18 -11.99
C ALA A 375 -18.91 -5.93 -11.35
N ALA A 376 -17.96 -5.32 -12.07
CA ALA A 376 -16.67 -4.91 -11.54
C ALA A 376 -16.72 -3.55 -10.82
N PHE A 377 -17.86 -2.87 -10.86
CA PHE A 377 -18.11 -1.57 -10.21
C PHE A 377 -19.26 -1.67 -9.19
N PRO A 378 -19.11 -2.46 -8.11
CA PRO A 378 -20.15 -2.62 -7.10
C PRO A 378 -20.40 -1.29 -6.38
N GLY A 379 -21.66 -0.84 -6.38
CA GLY A 379 -22.04 0.50 -5.93
C GLY A 379 -21.74 0.75 -4.45
N ASP A 380 -21.72 -0.30 -3.63
CA ASP A 380 -21.42 -0.19 -2.22
C ASP A 380 -19.96 0.02 -1.89
N ARG A 381 -19.05 -0.59 -2.66
CA ARG A 381 -17.62 -0.35 -2.52
C ARG A 381 -17.28 1.06 -2.96
N PHE A 382 -17.92 1.56 -4.00
CA PHE A 382 -17.86 2.97 -4.38
C PHE A 382 -18.24 3.89 -3.21
N TRP A 383 -19.36 3.65 -2.54
CA TRP A 383 -19.76 4.45 -1.37
C TRP A 383 -18.82 4.29 -0.18
N ASN A 384 -18.35 3.08 0.12
CA ASN A 384 -17.40 2.85 1.22
C ASN A 384 -16.12 3.68 1.02
N ILE A 385 -15.57 3.68 -0.20
CA ILE A 385 -14.35 4.44 -0.53
C ILE A 385 -14.61 5.95 -0.42
N LEU A 386 -15.72 6.46 -1.00
CA LEU A 386 -16.07 7.87 -0.89
C LEU A 386 -16.21 8.34 0.56
N VAL A 387 -16.89 7.55 1.38
CA VAL A 387 -17.16 7.90 2.79
C VAL A 387 -15.92 7.70 3.66
N GLY A 388 -15.11 6.68 3.37
CA GLY A 388 -13.91 6.34 4.14
C GLY A 388 -12.86 7.45 4.19
N GLY A 389 -12.78 8.29 3.15
CA GLY A 389 -11.85 9.43 3.11
C GLY A 389 -12.30 10.66 3.91
N LEU A 390 -13.61 10.81 4.17
CA LEU A 390 -14.16 12.00 4.83
C LEU A 390 -13.65 12.20 6.27
N PRO A 391 -13.53 11.16 7.13
CA PRO A 391 -12.93 11.32 8.45
C PRO A 391 -11.53 11.92 8.42
N SER A 392 -10.67 11.54 7.47
CA SER A 392 -9.32 12.09 7.35
C SER A 392 -9.35 13.57 6.98
N ALA A 393 -10.21 13.97 6.05
CA ALA A 393 -10.41 15.39 5.71
C ALA A 393 -10.94 16.21 6.90
N TYR A 394 -11.86 15.66 7.69
CA TYR A 394 -12.36 16.30 8.92
C TYR A 394 -11.25 16.46 9.97
N SER A 395 -10.44 15.42 10.17
CA SER A 395 -9.31 15.47 11.10
C SER A 395 -8.27 16.51 10.66
N ALA A 396 -7.96 16.57 9.37
CA ALA A 396 -7.04 17.57 8.81
C ALA A 396 -7.54 19.01 9.06
N ASP A 397 -8.80 19.30 8.73
CA ASP A 397 -9.39 20.64 8.93
C ASP A 397 -9.44 21.03 10.43
N SER A 398 -9.83 20.11 11.32
CA SER A 398 -9.83 20.35 12.77
C SER A 398 -8.42 20.64 13.31
N TRP A 399 -7.40 19.90 12.84
CA TRP A 399 -6.01 20.11 13.23
C TRP A 399 -5.44 21.45 12.77
N LEU A 400 -5.71 21.84 11.52
CA LEU A 400 -5.30 23.14 10.98
C LEU A 400 -5.90 24.32 11.76
N ARG A 401 -7.02 24.12 12.45
CA ARG A 401 -7.71 25.15 13.26
C ARG A 401 -7.31 25.16 14.73
N HIS A 402 -6.47 24.22 15.18
CA HIS A 402 -6.03 24.11 16.58
C HIS A 402 -7.17 24.05 17.61
N GLU A 403 -8.30 23.40 17.32
CA GLU A 403 -9.43 23.30 18.27
C GLU A 403 -9.03 22.66 19.62
N GLN A 404 -7.88 21.98 19.67
CA GLN A 404 -7.33 21.34 20.88
C GLN A 404 -6.27 22.18 21.62
N GLY A 405 -5.99 23.42 21.20
CA GLY A 405 -5.08 24.33 21.90
C GLY A 405 -3.57 24.01 21.81
N PHE A 406 -3.19 22.91 21.16
CA PHE A 406 -1.81 22.52 20.85
C PHE A 406 -1.73 21.96 19.42
N CYS A 407 -0.72 22.33 18.62
CA CYS A 407 -0.54 21.75 17.29
C CYS A 407 0.15 20.38 17.35
N GLN A 408 -0.60 19.32 17.10
CA GLN A 408 -0.08 17.97 16.81
C GLN A 408 -0.01 17.69 15.29
N CYS A 409 -0.34 18.69 14.50
CA CYS A 409 -0.52 18.69 13.05
C CYS A 409 0.76 18.39 12.26
N GLY A 410 1.94 18.58 12.87
CA GLY A 410 3.20 18.61 12.14
C GLY A 410 3.28 19.87 11.26
N ASP A 411 3.66 19.71 10.00
CA ASP A 411 3.77 20.81 9.04
C ASP A 411 2.38 21.20 8.48
N HIS A 412 1.92 22.40 8.86
CA HIS A 412 0.65 22.97 8.41
C HIS A 412 0.55 23.14 6.90
N ALA A 413 1.66 23.51 6.24
CA ALA A 413 1.66 23.77 4.81
C ALA A 413 1.38 22.46 4.07
N ILE A 414 2.09 21.39 4.43
CA ILE A 414 1.90 20.06 3.85
C ILE A 414 0.49 19.53 4.12
N LEU A 415 -0.03 19.67 5.34
CA LEU A 415 -1.38 19.20 5.66
C LEU A 415 -2.46 20.00 4.91
N THR A 416 -2.26 21.31 4.73
CA THR A 416 -3.17 22.17 3.95
C THR A 416 -3.16 21.78 2.47
N GLU A 417 -1.98 21.56 1.90
CA GLU A 417 -1.82 21.11 0.52
C GLU A 417 -2.47 19.74 0.29
N GLY A 418 -2.23 18.78 1.19
CA GLY A 418 -2.85 17.45 1.11
C GLY A 418 -4.37 17.49 1.25
N LEU A 419 -4.93 18.37 2.09
CA LEU A 419 -6.38 18.56 2.17
C LEU A 419 -6.94 19.17 0.88
N ALA A 420 -6.24 20.12 0.27
CA ALA A 420 -6.64 20.72 -1.00
C ALA A 420 -6.60 19.69 -2.15
N GLU A 421 -5.53 18.89 -2.26
CA GLU A 421 -5.39 17.81 -3.25
C GLU A 421 -6.49 16.76 -3.09
N PHE A 422 -6.83 16.39 -1.84
CA PHE A 422 -7.94 15.48 -1.56
C PHE A 422 -9.29 16.04 -2.04
N LEU A 423 -9.58 17.30 -1.73
CA LEU A 423 -10.84 17.93 -2.14
C LEU A 423 -10.92 18.09 -3.66
N ASP A 424 -9.81 18.42 -4.32
CA ASP A 424 -9.72 18.50 -5.78
C ASP A 424 -9.97 17.14 -6.43
N SER A 425 -9.33 16.08 -5.92
CA SER A 425 -9.51 14.70 -6.39
C SER A 425 -10.96 14.24 -6.24
N LEU A 426 -11.59 14.54 -5.09
CA LEU A 426 -13.00 14.22 -4.84
C LEU A 426 -13.92 15.02 -5.78
N SER A 427 -13.67 16.32 -5.94
CA SER A 427 -14.44 17.17 -6.87
C SER A 427 -14.35 16.60 -8.28
N GLY A 428 -13.15 16.34 -8.78
CA GLY A 428 -12.90 15.81 -10.11
C GLY A 428 -13.60 14.46 -10.36
N LEU A 429 -13.63 13.57 -9.37
CA LEU A 429 -14.42 12.34 -9.44
C LEU A 429 -15.92 12.64 -9.53
N THR A 430 -16.46 13.48 -8.64
CA THR A 430 -17.89 13.81 -8.63
C THR A 430 -18.33 14.51 -9.90
N ASP A 431 -17.54 15.47 -10.41
CA ASP A 431 -17.84 16.21 -11.63
C ASP A 431 -17.84 15.30 -12.86
N THR A 432 -16.89 14.36 -12.93
CA THR A 432 -16.88 13.33 -14.00
C THR A 432 -18.14 12.48 -13.96
N LEU A 433 -18.49 11.95 -12.78
CA LEU A 433 -19.67 11.11 -12.61
C LEU A 433 -20.96 11.87 -12.94
N ILE A 434 -21.12 13.10 -12.44
CA ILE A 434 -22.28 13.96 -12.72
C ILE A 434 -22.37 14.22 -14.22
N SER A 435 -21.26 14.59 -14.88
CA SER A 435 -21.24 14.85 -16.31
C SER A 435 -21.62 13.63 -17.15
N ASP A 436 -21.16 12.44 -16.77
CA ASP A 436 -21.49 11.19 -17.47
C ASP A 436 -22.95 10.76 -17.26
N VAL A 437 -23.51 11.02 -16.08
CA VAL A 437 -24.92 10.75 -15.78
C VAL A 437 -25.85 11.74 -16.51
N GLU A 438 -25.58 13.04 -16.43
CA GLU A 438 -26.38 14.06 -17.10
C GLU A 438 -26.29 13.97 -18.63
N GLY A 439 -25.15 13.52 -19.15
CA GLY A 439 -24.94 13.26 -20.57
C GLY A 439 -25.50 11.93 -21.08
N GLU A 440 -26.17 11.15 -20.23
CA GLU A 440 -26.68 9.79 -20.56
C GLU A 440 -25.59 8.86 -21.11
N ARG A 441 -24.33 9.08 -20.71
CA ARG A 441 -23.17 8.30 -21.19
C ARG A 441 -22.90 7.07 -20.32
N LEU A 442 -23.26 7.14 -19.03
CA LEU A 442 -23.09 6.02 -18.12
C LEU A 442 -24.23 4.99 -18.27
N PRO A 443 -23.94 3.67 -18.27
CA PRO A 443 -25.01 2.66 -18.32
C PRO A 443 -26.00 2.83 -17.17
N GLN A 444 -27.31 2.78 -17.47
CA GLN A 444 -28.37 2.94 -16.46
C GLN A 444 -28.24 1.95 -15.31
N SER A 445 -27.80 0.72 -15.59
CA SER A 445 -27.55 -0.32 -14.59
C SER A 445 -26.44 0.05 -13.61
N ALA A 446 -25.40 0.77 -14.04
CA ALA A 446 -24.38 1.30 -13.14
C ALA A 446 -24.90 2.44 -12.26
N ILE A 447 -25.73 3.33 -12.85
CA ILE A 447 -26.40 4.41 -12.10
C ILE A 447 -27.31 3.81 -11.02
N ASP A 448 -28.13 2.82 -11.39
CA ASP A 448 -29.05 2.15 -10.47
C ASP A 448 -28.30 1.41 -9.37
N GLU A 449 -27.23 0.68 -9.70
CA GLU A 449 -26.36 -0.01 -8.71
C GLU A 449 -25.77 0.98 -7.68
N VAL A 450 -25.23 2.11 -8.13
CA VAL A 450 -24.68 3.15 -7.24
C VAL A 450 -25.80 3.82 -6.44
N ARG A 451 -26.93 4.15 -7.07
CA ARG A 451 -28.09 4.77 -6.39
C ARG A 451 -28.64 3.86 -5.30
N ASP A 452 -28.92 2.61 -5.64
CA ASP A 452 -29.52 1.62 -4.75
C ASP A 452 -28.60 1.33 -3.56
N ALA A 453 -27.29 1.19 -3.79
CA ALA A 453 -26.31 1.06 -2.72
C ALA A 453 -26.28 2.30 -1.79
N GLY A 454 -26.46 3.50 -2.35
CA GLY A 454 -26.45 4.76 -1.60
C GLY A 454 -27.67 4.98 -0.71
N VAL A 455 -28.84 4.46 -1.12
CA VAL A 455 -30.10 4.55 -0.37
C VAL A 455 -30.36 3.32 0.52
N SER A 456 -29.67 2.20 0.29
CA SER A 456 -29.90 0.95 1.00
C SER A 456 -29.47 1.02 2.48
N PRO A 457 -30.36 0.69 3.44
CA PRO A 457 -30.05 0.63 4.87
C PRO A 457 -29.31 -0.68 5.21
N ARG A 458 -27.99 -0.72 5.01
CA ARG A 458 -27.17 -1.95 5.22
C ARG A 458 -27.00 -2.32 6.69
N THR A 459 -26.58 -1.35 7.49
CA THR A 459 -26.33 -1.49 8.94
C THR A 459 -26.92 -0.33 9.74
N GLN A 460 -27.21 0.78 9.06
CA GLN A 460 -27.84 1.96 9.63
C GLN A 460 -29.31 2.00 9.24
N ALA A 461 -30.08 2.76 10.02
CA ALA A 461 -31.47 3.06 9.73
C ALA A 461 -31.70 3.67 8.34
N ASN A 462 -30.68 4.33 7.80
CA ASN A 462 -30.74 5.15 6.60
C ASN A 462 -29.72 4.65 5.56
N GLY A 463 -29.86 5.16 4.33
CA GLY A 463 -28.85 5.00 3.30
C GLY A 463 -27.59 5.81 3.58
N ILE A 464 -26.43 5.28 3.18
CA ILE A 464 -25.09 5.84 3.39
C ILE A 464 -25.03 7.32 2.96
N TRP A 465 -25.62 7.66 1.82
CA TRP A 465 -25.60 9.01 1.28
C TRP A 465 -26.25 10.02 2.25
N TYR A 466 -27.44 9.69 2.76
CA TYR A 466 -28.23 10.61 3.58
C TYR A 466 -27.63 10.78 4.98
N ASP A 467 -27.05 9.72 5.55
CA ASP A 467 -26.33 9.78 6.83
C ASP A 467 -25.16 10.76 6.78
N VAL A 468 -24.36 10.69 5.73
CA VAL A 468 -23.23 11.61 5.52
C VAL A 468 -23.72 13.04 5.30
N LEU A 469 -24.79 13.24 4.50
CA LEU A 469 -25.37 14.56 4.28
C LEU A 469 -25.83 15.21 5.59
N LEU A 470 -26.48 14.45 6.48
CA LEU A 470 -26.91 14.93 7.79
C LEU A 470 -25.72 15.27 8.68
N SER A 471 -24.67 14.45 8.67
CA SER A 471 -23.44 14.68 9.40
C SER A 471 -22.78 16.00 8.96
N LEU A 472 -22.58 16.18 7.65
CA LEU A 472 -22.03 17.39 7.05
C LEU A 472 -22.83 18.64 7.44
N ARG A 473 -24.17 18.59 7.36
CA ARG A 473 -25.03 19.71 7.74
C ARG A 473 -24.98 20.03 9.22
N ARG A 474 -24.92 19.01 10.08
CA ARG A 474 -24.81 19.23 11.52
C ARG A 474 -23.51 19.97 11.82
N THR A 475 -22.40 19.54 11.25
CA THR A 475 -21.09 20.18 11.46
C THR A 475 -21.05 21.59 10.87
N ALA A 476 -21.52 21.79 9.63
CA ALA A 476 -21.57 23.11 9.00
C ALA A 476 -22.44 24.12 9.77
N ARG A 477 -23.51 23.68 10.45
CA ARG A 477 -24.31 24.56 11.32
C ARG A 477 -23.56 25.03 12.57
N HIS A 478 -22.73 24.17 13.14
CA HIS A 478 -21.91 24.53 14.30
C HIS A 478 -20.70 25.38 13.87
N ASN A 479 -20.21 25.17 12.64
CA ASN A 479 -18.99 25.76 12.13
C ASN A 479 -19.17 26.36 10.71
N PRO A 480 -19.93 27.46 10.56
CA PRO A 480 -20.29 27.99 9.24
C PRO A 480 -19.12 28.60 8.44
N THR A 481 -18.00 28.90 9.08
CA THR A 481 -16.80 29.45 8.42
C THR A 481 -15.88 28.37 7.86
N TRP A 482 -16.24 27.10 8.01
CA TRP A 482 -15.39 25.98 7.61
C TRP A 482 -15.64 25.64 6.14
N THR A 483 -14.80 26.20 5.28
CA THR A 483 -14.85 26.04 3.82
C THR A 483 -14.86 24.58 3.39
N THR A 484 -14.08 23.72 4.07
CA THR A 484 -14.02 22.27 3.83
C THR A 484 -15.42 21.63 3.89
N TYR A 485 -16.21 21.94 4.92
CA TYR A 485 -17.54 21.36 5.08
C TYR A 485 -18.57 21.94 4.12
N THR A 486 -18.45 23.22 3.78
CA THR A 486 -19.34 23.82 2.77
C THR A 486 -19.07 23.21 1.38
N THR A 487 -17.80 22.98 1.03
CA THR A 487 -17.42 22.31 -0.22
C THR A 487 -17.92 20.87 -0.23
N LEU A 488 -17.65 20.09 0.82
CA LEU A 488 -18.12 18.71 0.91
C LEU A 488 -19.65 18.62 0.86
N LEU A 489 -20.36 19.52 1.53
CA LEU A 489 -21.83 19.56 1.51
C LEU A 489 -22.38 19.85 0.12
N ASP A 490 -21.76 20.78 -0.62
CA ASP A 490 -22.15 21.10 -1.99
C ASP A 490 -21.90 19.91 -2.94
N LEU A 491 -20.70 19.32 -2.89
CA LEU A 491 -20.35 18.13 -3.69
C LEU A 491 -21.31 16.96 -3.41
N TRP A 492 -21.57 16.66 -2.13
CA TRP A 492 -22.42 15.55 -1.73
C TRP A 492 -23.89 15.75 -2.15
N GLY A 493 -24.38 16.99 -2.08
CA GLY A 493 -25.71 17.37 -2.53
C GLY A 493 -25.87 17.25 -4.06
N LYS A 494 -24.88 17.74 -4.82
CA LYS A 494 -24.85 17.61 -6.29
C LYS A 494 -24.81 16.15 -6.73
N LEU A 495 -23.96 15.34 -6.10
CA LEU A 495 -23.85 13.91 -6.37
C LEU A 495 -25.20 13.19 -6.15
N GLY A 496 -25.86 13.43 -5.03
CA GLY A 496 -27.17 12.84 -4.75
C GLY A 496 -28.23 13.23 -5.78
N LYS A 497 -28.26 14.51 -6.18
CA LYS A 497 -29.18 15.01 -7.21
C LYS A 497 -28.94 14.33 -8.57
N ALA A 498 -27.68 14.23 -9.01
CA ALA A 498 -27.34 13.59 -10.28
C ALA A 498 -27.73 12.11 -10.29
N LEU A 499 -27.51 11.41 -9.18
CA LEU A 499 -27.93 10.02 -9.01
C LEU A 499 -29.45 9.86 -8.82
N GLY A 500 -30.26 10.93 -8.84
CA GLY A 500 -31.70 10.85 -8.64
C GLY A 500 -32.12 10.46 -7.22
N ILE A 501 -31.28 10.70 -6.22
CA ILE A 501 -31.58 10.47 -4.81
C ILE A 501 -32.35 11.68 -4.27
N ASP A 502 -33.66 11.51 -4.07
CA ASP A 502 -34.49 12.57 -3.49
C ASP A 502 -34.28 12.68 -1.98
N GLU A 503 -33.74 13.81 -1.55
CA GLU A 503 -33.47 14.09 -0.15
C GLU A 503 -34.74 14.09 0.71
N ALA A 504 -35.86 14.59 0.18
CA ALA A 504 -37.11 14.64 0.92
C ALA A 504 -37.61 13.22 1.24
N SER A 505 -37.58 12.33 0.24
CA SER A 505 -37.89 10.91 0.40
C SER A 505 -36.96 10.23 1.41
N GLN A 506 -35.64 10.46 1.35
CA GLN A 506 -34.70 9.89 2.32
C GLN A 506 -34.95 10.39 3.76
N ARG A 507 -35.28 11.69 3.90
CA ARG A 507 -35.69 12.27 5.17
C ARG A 507 -36.96 11.64 5.72
N ASP A 508 -37.95 11.39 4.88
CA ASP A 508 -39.22 10.77 5.28
C ASP A 508 -39.02 9.29 5.66
N ILE A 509 -38.16 8.57 4.96
CA ILE A 509 -37.74 7.20 5.30
C ILE A 509 -37.05 7.18 6.67
N GLU A 510 -36.08 8.06 6.90
CA GLU A 510 -35.41 8.20 8.21
C GLU A 510 -36.42 8.55 9.30
N ALA A 511 -37.29 9.53 9.05
CA ALA A 511 -38.29 9.95 10.02
C ALA A 511 -39.25 8.80 10.36
N ALA A 512 -39.66 8.01 9.37
CA ALA A 512 -40.48 6.82 9.55
C ALA A 512 -39.73 5.71 10.31
N HIS A 513 -38.43 5.53 10.07
CA HIS A 513 -37.58 4.59 10.80
C HIS A 513 -37.39 5.01 12.25
N ARG A 514 -36.95 6.25 12.51
CA ARG A 514 -36.83 6.83 13.85
C ARG A 514 -38.16 6.85 14.59
N ALA A 515 -39.28 7.00 13.87
CA ALA A 515 -40.62 6.92 14.44
C ALA A 515 -40.93 5.56 15.09
N ARG A 516 -40.18 4.51 14.74
CA ARG A 516 -40.26 3.15 15.28
C ARG A 516 -39.12 2.81 16.25
N GLN A 517 -38.18 3.71 16.53
CA GLN A 517 -37.10 3.47 17.50
C GLN A 517 -37.38 4.12 18.85
N CYS A 518 -37.09 3.39 19.93
CA CYS A 518 -37.16 3.92 21.28
C CYS A 518 -36.02 4.92 21.50
N TRP A 519 -36.33 6.09 22.07
CA TRP A 519 -35.36 7.14 22.33
C TRP A 519 -34.39 6.78 23.46
N TRP A 520 -34.78 5.86 24.36
CA TRP A 520 -33.95 5.42 25.48
C TRP A 520 -32.76 4.58 24.98
N PRO A 521 -31.50 5.05 25.07
CA PRO A 521 -30.36 4.38 24.42
C PRO A 521 -30.11 2.95 24.92
N SER A 522 -30.44 2.65 26.17
CA SER A 522 -30.29 1.32 26.77
C SER A 522 -31.44 0.36 26.42
N CYS A 523 -32.44 0.80 25.65
CA CYS A 523 -33.53 -0.06 25.20
C CYS A 523 -33.10 -0.88 23.97
N PRO A 524 -33.38 -2.20 23.90
CA PRO A 524 -33.15 -2.98 22.66
C PRO A 524 -33.88 -2.40 21.44
N ALA A 525 -35.05 -1.77 21.66
CA ALA A 525 -35.83 -1.11 20.61
C ALA A 525 -35.26 0.26 20.18
N HIS A 526 -34.15 0.73 20.78
CA HIS A 526 -33.40 1.87 20.27
C HIS A 526 -32.64 1.49 19.00
N LEU A 527 -32.01 0.31 19.03
CA LEU A 527 -31.24 -0.22 17.90
C LEU A 527 -32.13 -0.92 16.88
N ARG A 528 -33.23 -1.56 17.32
CA ARG A 528 -34.15 -2.30 16.44
C ARG A 528 -35.51 -1.62 16.36
N PRO A 529 -36.06 -1.37 15.17
CA PRO A 529 -37.42 -0.86 15.02
C PRO A 529 -38.44 -1.71 15.80
N SER A 530 -39.29 -1.07 16.58
CA SER A 530 -40.42 -1.70 17.25
C SER A 530 -41.53 -2.03 16.26
N GLU A 531 -42.05 -3.25 16.34
CA GLU A 531 -43.26 -3.66 15.61
C GLU A 531 -44.50 -2.90 16.09
N LYS A 532 -44.50 -2.49 17.35
CA LYS A 532 -45.62 -1.76 17.98
C LYS A 532 -45.44 -0.25 17.86
N PRO A 533 -46.54 0.51 17.71
CA PRO A 533 -46.50 1.96 17.81
C PRO A 533 -45.86 2.42 19.12
N LEU A 534 -44.97 3.40 19.02
CA LEU A 534 -44.26 3.94 20.18
C LEU A 534 -45.04 5.08 20.84
N LEU A 535 -44.90 5.18 22.16
CA LEU A 535 -45.44 6.29 22.95
C LEU A 535 -44.66 7.57 22.63
N VAL A 536 -45.33 8.55 22.03
CA VAL A 536 -44.74 9.86 21.74
C VAL A 536 -44.66 10.68 23.02
N CYS A 537 -43.51 11.30 23.30
CA CYS A 537 -43.35 12.24 24.40
C CYS A 537 -44.35 13.39 24.23
N LYS A 538 -45.29 13.52 25.18
CA LYS A 538 -46.28 14.61 25.16
C LYS A 538 -45.63 16.00 25.23
N GLY A 539 -44.36 16.08 25.65
CA GLY A 539 -43.58 17.31 25.74
C GLY A 539 -43.10 17.82 24.38
N CYS A 540 -42.03 17.23 23.87
CA CYS A 540 -41.39 17.66 22.63
C CYS A 540 -42.06 17.11 21.36
N LYS A 541 -42.86 16.04 21.45
CA LYS A 541 -43.40 15.28 20.31
C LYS A 541 -42.37 14.64 19.37
N GLU A 542 -41.09 14.76 19.69
CA GLU A 542 -39.97 14.20 18.92
C GLU A 542 -39.54 12.82 19.48
N ALA A 543 -39.31 12.73 20.79
CA ALA A 543 -38.90 11.49 21.45
C ALA A 543 -40.04 10.47 21.52
N ARG A 544 -39.71 9.19 21.32
CA ARG A 544 -40.66 8.07 21.27
C ARG A 544 -40.19 6.90 22.14
N TYR A 545 -41.09 6.20 22.79
CA TYR A 545 -40.73 5.14 23.75
C TYR A 545 -41.54 3.89 23.55
N CYS A 546 -40.91 2.72 23.63
CA CYS A 546 -41.63 1.44 23.56
C CYS A 546 -42.48 1.17 24.81
N SER A 547 -42.22 1.87 25.91
CA SER A 547 -42.96 1.75 27.16
C SER A 547 -42.83 3.01 28.02
N ALA A 548 -43.78 3.21 28.93
CA ALA A 548 -43.69 4.25 29.95
C ALA A 548 -42.51 4.03 30.91
N ALA A 549 -42.00 2.80 31.03
CA ALA A 549 -40.77 2.50 31.76
C ALA A 549 -39.56 3.14 31.07
N CYS A 550 -39.37 2.90 29.77
CA CYS A 550 -38.30 3.53 28.99
C CYS A 550 -38.38 5.06 29.01
N GLN A 551 -39.59 5.63 28.88
CA GLN A 551 -39.78 7.08 29.01
C GLN A 551 -39.31 7.62 30.37
N ARG A 552 -39.66 6.94 31.47
CA ARG A 552 -39.24 7.35 32.82
C ARG A 552 -37.74 7.18 33.04
N SER A 553 -37.14 6.13 32.50
CA SER A 553 -35.69 5.91 32.56
C SER A 553 -34.95 7.00 31.80
N ASP A 554 -35.34 7.27 30.55
CA ASP A 554 -34.74 8.32 29.73
C ASP A 554 -34.90 9.72 30.33
N TRP A 555 -36.08 9.99 30.92
CA TRP A 555 -36.30 11.24 31.65
C TRP A 555 -35.38 11.43 32.85
N LYS A 556 -35.07 10.35 33.60
CA LYS A 556 -34.26 10.41 34.83
C LYS A 556 -32.76 10.26 34.57
N GLN A 557 -32.40 9.41 33.62
CA GLN A 557 -31.03 8.92 33.41
C GLN A 557 -30.48 9.28 32.03
N GLY A 558 -31.34 9.47 31.02
CA GLY A 558 -30.94 9.69 29.62
C GLY A 558 -30.80 11.13 29.19
N GLY A 559 -30.99 12.08 30.11
CA GLY A 559 -30.86 13.50 29.81
C GLY A 559 -32.06 14.11 29.08
N HIS A 560 -33.08 13.33 28.68
CA HIS A 560 -34.23 13.87 27.94
C HIS A 560 -34.97 14.99 28.69
N ARG A 561 -34.95 14.97 30.03
CA ARG A 561 -35.51 16.05 30.85
C ARG A 561 -34.89 17.41 30.53
N ALA A 562 -33.59 17.46 30.21
CA ALA A 562 -32.88 18.69 29.87
C ALA A 562 -33.14 19.14 28.42
N GLU A 563 -33.37 18.19 27.51
CA GLU A 563 -33.57 18.46 26.07
C GLU A 563 -35.03 18.76 25.72
N CYS A 564 -35.99 18.30 26.53
CA CYS A 564 -37.40 18.41 26.21
C CYS A 564 -37.84 19.88 26.21
N ARG A 565 -38.13 20.41 25.00
CA ARG A 565 -38.51 21.82 24.74
C ARG A 565 -39.70 22.36 25.55
N ARG A 566 -40.50 21.49 26.18
CA ARG A 566 -41.62 21.89 27.04
C ARG A 566 -41.22 22.30 28.46
N VAL A 567 -39.96 22.13 28.85
CA VAL A 567 -39.44 22.47 30.19
C VAL A 567 -38.67 23.81 30.18
N LYS A 568 -38.75 24.57 29.07
CA LYS A 568 -38.36 25.99 29.07
C LYS A 568 -39.45 26.86 29.68
#